data_AF-A0A8B6G901-F1
#
_entry.id   AF-A0A8B6G901-F1
#
_cell.length_a   1.000
_cell.length_b   1.000
_cell.length_c   1.000
_cell.angle_alpha   90.00
_cell.angle_beta   90.00
_cell.angle_gamma   90.00
#
_symmetry.space_group_name_H-M   'P 1'
#
loop_
_entity.id
_entity.type
_entity.pdbx_description
1 polymer ?
#
loop_
_entity_poly.entity_id
_entity_poly.type
_entity_poly.pdbx_seq_one_letter_code
_entity_poly.pdbx_strand_id
1 'polypeptide(L)'
;AVGFVFIFSSFLMLLTTIVFILGTPMHRFVCEPITDPDLTDFQTILDTYIYQSMYGGTGSLLGKLLLQNSSHSFSLKKILSDCEGGKSAYSAFELSSMIDISALTNYSGTLDVNSQLDNINVDLSTLEILTPDLTAQLTDLKSSSDINFTEFREQLAQVSVDMNLTSLASELRDFAANISSVSSSDSTNFYAHANTTDSINDNELADFIKAMATLESKIDALEAAVNGTSDTVDNTLVAFNDTQTYLQNNGSQTVKDEAKNYANRLLKVVDSMVNDTLDAHT
;
A
#
# COMPACT_ATOMS: atom_id res chain seq x y z
N ALA A 1 59.47 -33.67 -64.39
CA ALA A 1 59.46 -33.77 -62.91
C ALA A 1 60.43 -32.77 -62.26
N VAL A 2 61.71 -32.78 -62.62
CA VAL A 2 62.76 -31.97 -61.94
C VAL A 2 62.51 -30.45 -62.03
N GLY A 3 62.05 -29.93 -63.18
CA GLY A 3 61.77 -28.49 -63.34
C GLY A 3 60.58 -27.98 -62.53
N PHE A 4 59.55 -28.81 -62.31
CA PHE A 4 58.38 -28.42 -61.51
C PHE A 4 58.73 -28.31 -60.02
N VAL A 5 59.54 -29.25 -59.52
CA VAL A 5 60.04 -29.22 -58.13
C VAL A 5 60.91 -27.98 -57.90
N PHE A 6 61.73 -27.60 -58.88
CA PHE A 6 62.60 -26.42 -58.77
C PHE A 6 61.78 -25.11 -58.69
N ILE A 7 60.79 -24.93 -59.56
CA ILE A 7 59.91 -23.74 -59.55
C ILE A 7 59.11 -23.67 -58.25
N PHE A 8 58.54 -24.79 -57.80
CA PHE A 8 57.75 -24.84 -56.58
C PHE A 8 58.60 -24.58 -55.32
N SER A 9 59.82 -25.13 -55.26
CA SER A 9 60.77 -24.87 -54.18
C SER A 9 61.19 -23.40 -54.13
N SER A 10 61.45 -22.78 -55.29
CA SER A 10 61.81 -21.36 -55.35
C SER A 10 60.65 -20.46 -54.93
N PHE A 11 59.41 -20.85 -55.26
CA PHE A 11 58.21 -20.12 -54.85
C PHE A 11 57.95 -20.20 -53.34
N LEU A 12 58.08 -21.39 -52.74
CA LEU A 12 57.94 -21.55 -51.29
C LEU A 12 59.05 -20.83 -50.51
N MET A 13 60.29 -20.83 -51.03
CA MET A 13 61.38 -20.06 -50.44
C MET A 13 61.04 -18.56 -50.46
N LEU A 14 60.54 -18.03 -51.58
CA LEU A 14 60.11 -16.64 -51.66
C LEU A 14 58.94 -16.32 -50.71
N LEU A 15 57.92 -17.18 -50.65
CA LEU A 15 56.76 -17.00 -49.77
C LEU A 15 57.17 -16.94 -48.29
N THR A 16 57.97 -17.90 -47.84
CA THR A 16 58.45 -17.96 -46.45
C THR A 16 59.32 -16.76 -46.10
N THR A 17 60.16 -16.30 -47.04
CA THR A 17 60.98 -15.10 -46.85
C THR A 17 60.12 -13.85 -46.67
N ILE A 18 59.05 -13.69 -47.46
CA ILE A 18 58.11 -12.56 -47.31
C ILE A 18 57.42 -12.60 -45.94
N VAL A 19 56.93 -13.77 -45.52
CA VAL A 19 56.30 -13.93 -44.21
C VAL A 19 57.28 -13.59 -43.08
N PHE A 20 58.55 -13.95 -43.21
CA PHE A 20 59.56 -13.62 -42.21
C PHE A 20 59.87 -12.12 -42.15
N ILE A 21 59.96 -11.45 -43.30
CA ILE A 21 60.16 -10.00 -43.40
C ILE A 21 59.00 -9.22 -42.78
N LEU A 22 57.76 -9.72 -42.90
CA LEU A 22 56.58 -9.09 -42.29
C LEU A 22 56.37 -9.50 -40.83
N GLY A 23 56.69 -10.75 -40.47
CA GLY A 23 56.51 -11.29 -39.13
C GLY A 23 57.50 -10.73 -38.11
N THR A 24 58.75 -10.50 -38.52
CA THR A 24 59.80 -9.95 -37.64
C THR A 24 59.46 -8.56 -37.08
N PRO A 25 59.05 -7.56 -37.89
CA PRO A 25 58.64 -6.26 -37.35
C PRO A 25 57.35 -6.37 -36.53
N MET A 26 56.38 -7.20 -36.94
CA MET A 26 55.16 -7.41 -36.15
C MET A 26 55.47 -7.94 -34.74
N HIS A 27 56.39 -8.89 -34.62
CA HIS A 27 56.79 -9.43 -33.32
C HIS A 27 57.40 -8.34 -32.43
N ARG A 28 58.28 -7.50 -32.98
CA ARG A 28 59.01 -6.48 -32.22
C ARG A 28 58.19 -5.23 -31.91
N PHE A 29 57.28 -4.82 -32.79
CA PHE A 29 56.47 -3.61 -32.60
C PHE A 29 55.13 -3.87 -31.88
N VAL A 30 54.63 -5.11 -31.92
CA VAL A 30 53.30 -5.43 -31.36
C VAL A 30 53.42 -6.44 -30.22
N CYS A 31 54.05 -7.59 -30.43
CA CYS A 31 54.05 -8.65 -29.42
C CYS A 31 54.94 -8.33 -28.22
N GLU A 32 56.14 -7.82 -28.46
CA GLU A 32 57.12 -7.51 -27.41
C GLU A 32 56.63 -6.42 -26.42
N PRO A 33 56.12 -5.25 -26.86
CA PRO A 33 55.61 -4.23 -25.93
C PRO A 33 54.33 -4.67 -25.18
N ILE A 34 53.52 -5.56 -25.74
CA ILE A 34 52.32 -6.10 -25.08
C ILE A 34 52.69 -7.18 -24.05
N THR A 35 53.80 -7.89 -24.26
CA THR A 35 54.27 -8.96 -23.37
C THR A 35 55.19 -8.43 -22.26
N ASP A 36 55.58 -7.15 -22.32
CA ASP A 36 56.33 -6.48 -21.27
C ASP A 36 55.51 -6.43 -19.97
N PRO A 37 56.00 -7.01 -18.85
CA PRO A 37 55.29 -7.01 -17.57
C PRO A 37 55.00 -5.61 -17.02
N ASP A 38 55.73 -4.58 -17.48
CA ASP A 38 55.52 -3.20 -17.05
C ASP A 38 54.57 -2.42 -17.97
N LEU A 39 54.20 -2.94 -19.15
CA LEU A 39 53.34 -2.27 -20.16
C LEU A 39 53.77 -0.84 -20.51
N THR A 40 54.96 -0.42 -20.09
CA THR A 40 55.49 0.93 -20.20
C THR A 40 55.87 1.25 -21.64
N ASP A 41 56.40 0.25 -22.35
CA ASP A 41 56.77 0.40 -23.75
C ASP A 41 55.52 0.56 -24.63
N PHE A 42 54.48 -0.24 -24.35
CA PHE A 42 53.19 -0.11 -25.02
C PHE A 42 52.52 1.24 -24.75
N GLN A 43 52.54 1.69 -23.49
CA GLN A 43 52.00 3.00 -23.13
C GLN A 43 52.78 4.13 -23.82
N THR A 44 54.11 4.05 -23.86
CA THR A 44 54.95 5.06 -24.53
C THR A 44 54.63 5.13 -26.02
N ILE A 45 54.35 4.00 -26.66
CA ILE A 45 53.93 3.96 -28.07
C ILE A 45 52.57 4.65 -28.26
N LEU A 46 51.62 4.41 -27.37
CA LEU A 46 50.29 5.04 -27.41
C LEU A 46 50.37 6.56 -27.22
N ASP A 47 51.07 7.02 -26.19
CA ASP A 47 51.14 8.44 -25.80
C ASP A 47 52.08 9.25 -26.70
N THR A 48 53.09 8.63 -27.30
CA THR A 48 54.07 9.34 -28.16
C THR A 48 53.72 9.24 -29.64
N TYR A 49 53.46 8.04 -30.16
CA TYR A 49 53.29 7.85 -31.60
C TYR A 49 51.84 7.97 -32.03
N ILE A 50 50.92 7.30 -31.32
CA ILE A 50 49.51 7.26 -31.70
C ILE A 50 48.84 8.60 -31.38
N TYR A 51 49.09 9.16 -30.19
CA TYR A 51 48.58 10.48 -29.84
C TYR A 51 49.08 11.59 -30.78
N GLN A 52 50.39 11.63 -31.07
CA GLN A 52 50.97 12.59 -32.01
C GLN A 52 50.34 12.46 -33.40
N SER A 53 50.11 11.24 -33.88
CA SER A 53 49.50 11.00 -35.19
C SER A 53 48.02 11.40 -35.25
N MET A 54 47.30 11.32 -34.13
CA MET A 54 45.85 11.54 -34.10
C MET A 54 45.46 12.97 -33.70
N TYR A 55 46.19 13.58 -32.77
CA TYR A 55 45.84 14.86 -32.15
C TYR A 55 46.91 15.95 -32.30
N GLY A 56 48.15 15.58 -32.67
CA GLY A 56 49.27 16.52 -32.82
C GLY A 56 49.81 17.05 -31.48
N GLY A 57 51.10 16.84 -31.22
CA GLY A 57 51.78 17.25 -29.98
C GLY A 57 51.98 16.12 -28.97
N THR A 58 52.55 16.45 -27.82
CA THR A 58 52.84 15.49 -26.73
C THR A 58 51.70 15.45 -25.72
N GLY A 59 51.16 14.28 -25.40
CA GLY A 59 50.10 14.13 -24.41
C GLY A 59 49.70 12.69 -24.18
N SER A 60 48.95 12.45 -23.11
CA SER A 60 48.40 11.13 -22.78
C SER A 60 47.16 10.82 -23.63
N LEU A 61 47.19 9.72 -24.38
CA LEU A 61 46.05 9.28 -25.20
C LEU A 61 44.86 8.91 -24.32
N LEU A 62 45.12 8.14 -23.26
CA LEU A 62 44.11 7.75 -22.28
C LEU A 62 43.57 8.98 -21.54
N GLY A 63 44.44 9.93 -21.20
CA GLY A 63 44.06 11.19 -20.56
C GLY A 63 43.10 12.00 -21.44
N LYS A 64 43.42 12.10 -22.73
CA LYS A 64 42.57 12.81 -23.69
C LYS A 64 41.26 12.09 -23.97
N LEU A 65 41.26 10.76 -24.05
CA LEU A 65 40.05 9.99 -24.38
C LEU A 65 39.09 9.88 -23.19
N LEU A 66 39.60 9.67 -21.98
CA LEU A 66 38.79 9.44 -20.79
C LEU A 66 38.39 10.74 -20.08
N LEU A 67 39.35 11.68 -19.96
CA LEU A 67 39.15 12.91 -19.20
C LEU A 67 39.07 14.17 -20.06
N GLN A 68 39.17 14.04 -21.39
CA GLN A 68 39.32 15.18 -22.31
C GLN A 68 40.54 16.07 -22.00
N ASN A 69 41.43 15.62 -21.12
CA ASN A 69 42.58 16.34 -20.59
C ASN A 69 43.86 15.58 -20.88
N SER A 70 44.64 16.07 -21.85
CA SER A 70 45.90 15.45 -22.30
C SER A 70 47.07 15.65 -21.34
N SER A 71 46.94 16.53 -20.35
CA SER A 71 48.00 16.84 -19.38
C SER A 71 48.10 15.82 -18.24
N HIS A 72 47.07 14.98 -18.07
CA HIS A 72 47.05 13.95 -17.06
C HIS A 72 47.43 12.59 -17.69
N SER A 73 48.59 12.06 -17.30
CA SER A 73 49.09 10.77 -17.79
C SER A 73 48.57 9.63 -16.92
N PHE A 74 47.84 8.70 -17.52
CA PHE A 74 47.38 7.49 -16.84
C PHE A 74 48.35 6.35 -17.06
N SER A 75 48.71 5.60 -16.02
CA SER A 75 49.46 4.37 -16.21
C SER A 75 48.52 3.22 -16.57
N LEU A 76 48.66 2.67 -17.78
CA LEU A 76 47.83 1.54 -18.22
C LEU A 76 48.06 0.32 -17.32
N LYS A 77 49.31 0.09 -16.89
CA LYS A 77 49.68 -0.94 -15.93
C LYS A 77 48.92 -0.77 -14.61
N LYS A 78 48.87 0.46 -14.08
CA LYS A 78 48.18 0.74 -12.83
C LYS A 78 46.68 0.47 -12.95
N ILE A 79 46.04 0.94 -14.03
CA ILE A 79 44.62 0.67 -14.29
C ILE A 79 44.38 -0.84 -14.35
N LEU A 80 45.19 -1.57 -15.12
CA LEU A 80 44.99 -3.01 -15.31
C LEU A 80 45.26 -3.80 -14.02
N SER A 81 46.29 -3.43 -13.27
CA SER A 81 46.62 -4.01 -11.96
C SER A 81 45.55 -3.70 -10.90
N ASP A 82 44.96 -2.50 -10.95
CA ASP A 82 43.89 -2.09 -10.04
C ASP A 82 42.59 -2.84 -10.37
N CYS A 83 42.27 -3.01 -11.65
CA CYS A 83 41.17 -3.85 -12.11
C CYS A 83 41.37 -5.33 -11.76
N GLU A 84 42.57 -5.88 -11.93
CA GLU A 84 42.91 -7.25 -11.53
C GLU A 84 42.84 -7.42 -10.00
N GLY A 85 43.21 -6.38 -9.26
CA GLY A 85 43.07 -6.29 -7.81
C GLY A 85 41.64 -6.09 -7.31
N GLY A 86 40.65 -6.03 -8.20
CA GLY A 86 39.23 -5.89 -7.85
C GLY A 86 38.77 -4.48 -7.51
N LYS A 87 39.60 -3.44 -7.74
CA LYS A 87 39.24 -2.05 -7.46
C LYS A 87 38.22 -1.52 -8.48
N SER A 88 37.43 -0.51 -8.11
CA SER A 88 36.52 0.15 -9.07
C SER A 88 37.22 0.73 -10.28
N ALA A 89 36.45 0.88 -11.36
CA ALA A 89 36.72 1.86 -12.40
C ALA A 89 37.04 3.28 -11.85
N TYR A 90 36.27 3.82 -10.90
CA TYR A 90 36.52 5.15 -10.33
C TYR A 90 37.91 5.31 -9.71
N SER A 91 38.36 4.33 -8.92
CA SER A 91 39.70 4.35 -8.30
C SER A 91 40.80 3.98 -9.29
N ALA A 92 40.59 2.97 -10.14
CA ALA A 92 41.55 2.53 -11.15
C ALA A 92 41.84 3.63 -12.19
N PHE A 93 40.82 4.41 -12.58
CA PHE A 93 40.96 5.55 -13.49
C PHE A 93 41.21 6.89 -12.77
N GLU A 94 41.50 6.90 -11.46
CA GLU A 94 41.81 8.10 -10.67
C GLU A 94 40.83 9.28 -10.87
N LEU A 95 39.53 8.96 -11.00
CA LEU A 95 38.48 9.94 -11.34
C LEU A 95 38.17 10.92 -10.19
N SER A 96 38.76 10.73 -9.01
CA SER A 96 38.66 11.63 -7.86
C SER A 96 39.17 13.05 -8.12
N SER A 97 40.06 13.22 -9.10
CA SER A 97 40.56 14.52 -9.53
C SER A 97 39.55 15.35 -10.32
N MET A 98 38.50 14.73 -10.86
CA MET A 98 37.47 15.39 -11.67
C MET A 98 36.09 15.41 -11.01
N ILE A 99 35.70 14.31 -10.38
CA ILE A 99 34.42 14.17 -9.71
C ILE A 99 34.72 13.77 -8.27
N ASP A 100 34.63 14.74 -7.37
CA ASP A 100 34.68 14.46 -5.93
C ASP A 100 33.33 13.85 -5.51
N ILE A 101 33.26 12.52 -5.49
CA ILE A 101 32.05 11.80 -5.05
C ILE A 101 31.76 12.12 -3.57
N SER A 102 32.78 12.37 -2.74
CA SER A 102 32.60 12.72 -1.33
C SER A 102 31.82 14.03 -1.14
N ALA A 103 31.97 14.98 -2.07
CA ALA A 103 31.18 16.20 -2.10
C ALA A 103 29.71 15.96 -2.50
N LEU A 104 29.44 15.00 -3.41
CA LEU A 104 28.08 14.63 -3.81
C LEU A 104 27.35 13.81 -2.73
N THR A 105 28.08 13.02 -1.95
CA THR A 105 27.51 12.15 -0.90
C THR A 105 27.27 12.89 0.41
N ASN A 106 27.72 14.14 0.57
CA ASN A 106 27.40 14.98 1.72
C ASN A 106 26.05 15.72 1.59
N TYR A 107 25.04 15.04 1.04
CA TYR A 107 23.70 15.59 0.86
C TYR A 107 22.97 15.79 2.19
N SER A 108 23.22 14.92 3.18
CA SER A 108 22.60 15.03 4.52
C SER A 108 23.00 16.31 5.26
N GLY A 109 24.24 16.80 5.09
CA GLY A 109 24.70 18.05 5.70
C GLY A 109 24.24 19.31 4.94
N THR A 110 24.01 19.19 3.63
CA THR A 110 23.64 20.31 2.76
C THR A 110 22.14 20.59 2.76
N LEU A 111 21.32 19.55 2.87
CA LEU A 111 19.85 19.67 2.81
C LEU A 111 19.19 19.99 4.16
N ASP A 112 19.93 19.88 5.27
CA ASP A 112 19.46 20.14 6.64
C ASP A 112 18.01 19.66 6.88
N VAL A 113 17.75 18.43 6.46
CA VAL A 113 16.42 17.83 6.45
C VAL A 113 15.82 17.83 7.85
N ASN A 114 16.65 17.67 8.87
CA ASN A 114 16.22 17.68 10.27
C ASN A 114 15.66 19.04 10.70
N SER A 115 16.26 20.17 10.31
CA SER A 115 15.73 21.48 10.69
C SER A 115 14.42 21.80 9.96
N GLN A 116 14.31 21.41 8.68
CA GLN A 116 13.07 21.57 7.90
C GLN A 116 11.93 20.77 8.53
N LEU A 117 12.21 19.54 8.99
CA LEU A 117 11.25 18.70 9.70
C LEU A 117 10.95 19.21 11.12
N ASP A 118 11.92 19.83 11.78
CA ASP A 118 11.70 20.42 13.10
C ASP A 118 10.78 21.65 13.06
N ASN A 119 10.73 22.32 11.91
CA ASN A 119 9.84 23.45 11.63
C ASN A 119 8.41 23.04 11.23
N ILE A 120 8.10 21.74 11.11
CA ILE A 120 6.72 21.29 10.91
C ILE A 120 5.90 21.65 12.15
N ASN A 121 5.00 22.62 11.97
CA ASN A 121 4.09 23.08 13.01
C ASN A 121 2.65 22.79 12.59
N VAL A 122 2.09 21.71 13.15
CA VAL A 122 0.68 21.37 13.00
C VAL A 122 0.02 21.60 14.35
N ASP A 123 -0.96 22.50 14.40
CA ASP A 123 -1.76 22.73 15.60
C ASP A 123 -3.05 21.93 15.52
N LEU A 124 -3.18 20.92 16.39
CA LEU A 124 -4.38 20.10 16.55
C LEU A 124 -5.06 20.34 17.89
N SER A 125 -4.60 21.31 18.69
CA SER A 125 -5.13 21.58 20.03
C SER A 125 -6.59 22.05 20.00
N THR A 126 -7.00 22.65 18.88
CA THR A 126 -8.37 23.14 18.63
C THR A 126 -9.22 22.17 17.81
N LEU A 127 -8.69 20.98 17.49
CA LEU A 127 -9.43 19.98 16.73
C LEU A 127 -10.62 19.48 17.55
N GLU A 128 -11.82 19.62 17.00
CA GLU A 128 -13.06 19.14 17.60
C GLU A 128 -13.69 18.10 16.67
N ILE A 129 -13.60 16.83 17.07
CA ILE A 129 -14.20 15.69 16.38
C ILE A 129 -15.58 15.42 16.98
N LEU A 130 -15.67 15.42 18.30
CA LEU A 130 -16.91 15.26 19.05
C LEU A 130 -17.56 16.63 19.23
N THR A 131 -18.26 17.10 18.20
CA THR A 131 -18.97 18.38 18.25
C THR A 131 -20.18 18.30 19.21
N PRO A 132 -20.70 19.44 19.70
CA PRO A 132 -21.88 19.45 20.55
C PRO A 132 -23.11 18.85 19.85
N ASP A 133 -23.25 19.11 18.55
CA ASP A 133 -24.34 18.56 17.73
C ASP A 133 -24.24 17.03 17.58
N LEU A 134 -23.04 16.49 17.37
CA LEU A 134 -22.83 15.05 17.30
C LEU A 134 -23.10 14.39 18.65
N THR A 135 -22.64 15.01 19.74
CA THR A 135 -22.90 14.54 21.11
C THR A 135 -24.39 14.51 21.41
N ALA A 136 -25.13 15.56 21.02
CA ALA A 136 -26.57 15.63 21.18
C ALA A 136 -27.29 14.54 20.37
N GLN A 137 -26.92 14.34 19.11
CA GLN A 137 -27.50 13.29 18.26
C GLN A 137 -27.25 11.87 18.80
N LEU A 138 -26.04 11.60 19.28
CA LEU A 138 -25.71 10.31 19.90
C LEU A 138 -26.50 10.10 21.19
N THR A 139 -26.62 11.13 22.03
CA THR A 139 -27.40 11.08 23.26
C THR A 139 -28.90 10.87 22.98
N ASP A 140 -29.44 11.52 21.96
CA ASP A 140 -30.82 11.37 21.52
C ASP A 140 -31.09 9.95 20.98
N LEU A 141 -30.15 9.39 20.21
CA LEU A 141 -30.20 7.99 19.76
C LEU A 141 -30.22 7.02 20.94
N LYS A 142 -29.40 7.27 21.97
CA LYS A 142 -29.38 6.48 23.19
C LYS A 142 -30.74 6.54 23.91
N SER A 143 -31.28 7.74 24.13
CA SER A 143 -32.57 7.88 24.82
C SER A 143 -33.75 7.33 24.04
N SER A 144 -33.75 7.45 22.71
CA SER A 144 -34.83 6.89 21.87
C SER A 144 -34.81 5.36 21.78
N SER A 145 -33.68 4.74 22.11
CA SER A 145 -33.53 3.28 22.17
C SER A 145 -33.90 2.68 23.53
N ASP A 146 -34.11 3.51 24.56
CA ASP A 146 -34.53 3.10 25.90
C ASP A 146 -36.05 2.90 25.95
N ILE A 147 -36.49 1.77 25.39
CA ILE A 147 -37.91 1.43 25.26
C ILE A 147 -38.27 0.36 26.30
N ASN A 148 -39.33 0.60 27.08
CA ASN A 148 -39.85 -0.39 28.03
C ASN A 148 -40.70 -1.45 27.32
N PHE A 149 -40.04 -2.43 26.69
CA PHE A 149 -40.72 -3.53 26.00
C PHE A 149 -41.56 -4.43 26.93
N THR A 150 -41.25 -4.47 28.23
CA THR A 150 -42.03 -5.22 29.22
C THR A 150 -43.45 -4.66 29.35
N GLU A 151 -43.60 -3.34 29.42
CA GLU A 151 -44.92 -2.70 29.53
C GLU A 151 -45.80 -2.99 28.30
N PHE A 152 -45.22 -2.96 27.10
CA PHE A 152 -45.95 -3.31 25.88
C PHE A 152 -46.43 -4.78 25.89
N ARG A 153 -45.61 -5.72 26.40
CA ARG A 153 -46.01 -7.13 26.53
C ARG A 153 -47.09 -7.32 27.59
N GLU A 154 -47.01 -6.61 28.71
CA GLU A 154 -48.06 -6.66 29.74
C GLU A 154 -49.41 -6.15 29.21
N GLN A 155 -49.41 -5.07 28.43
CA GLN A 155 -50.63 -4.57 27.78
C GLN A 155 -51.21 -5.57 26.77
N LEU A 156 -50.36 -6.23 25.99
CA LEU A 156 -50.78 -7.29 25.07
C LEU A 156 -51.39 -8.49 25.82
N ALA A 157 -50.80 -8.90 26.93
CA ALA A 157 -51.27 -10.03 27.73
C ALA A 157 -52.60 -9.76 28.46
N GLN A 158 -52.97 -8.49 28.71
CA GLN A 158 -54.26 -8.12 29.29
C GLN A 158 -55.45 -8.39 28.36
N VAL A 159 -55.19 -8.51 27.05
CA VAL A 159 -56.21 -8.81 26.05
C VAL A 159 -56.53 -10.31 26.11
N SER A 160 -57.39 -10.71 27.05
CA SER A 160 -57.89 -12.08 27.14
C SER A 160 -59.09 -12.29 26.23
N VAL A 161 -58.98 -13.27 25.34
CA VAL A 161 -60.05 -13.71 24.42
C VAL A 161 -60.79 -14.91 25.02
N ASP A 162 -61.22 -14.80 26.28
CA ASP A 162 -61.87 -15.91 27.00
C ASP A 162 -63.39 -16.02 26.73
N MET A 163 -63.91 -15.24 25.78
CA MET A 163 -65.32 -15.30 25.40
C MET A 163 -65.56 -16.44 24.42
N ASN A 164 -66.27 -17.48 24.86
CA ASN A 164 -66.71 -18.58 24.00
C ASN A 164 -67.94 -18.15 23.17
N LEU A 165 -67.68 -17.34 22.14
CA LEU A 165 -68.70 -16.85 21.21
C LEU A 165 -69.43 -18.01 20.50
N THR A 166 -68.74 -19.13 20.25
CA THR A 166 -69.35 -20.35 19.69
C THR A 166 -70.44 -20.92 20.61
N SER A 167 -70.19 -20.97 21.92
CA SER A 167 -71.19 -21.42 22.90
C SER A 167 -72.39 -20.47 22.95
N LEU A 168 -72.13 -19.16 22.95
CA LEU A 168 -73.17 -18.14 22.91
C LEU A 168 -74.03 -18.25 21.63
N ALA A 169 -73.41 -18.46 20.47
CA ALA A 169 -74.12 -18.68 19.22
C ALA A 169 -74.99 -19.95 19.24
N SER A 170 -74.51 -21.02 19.89
CA SER A 170 -75.31 -22.25 20.09
C SER A 170 -76.52 -22.00 20.98
N GLU A 171 -76.34 -21.33 22.12
CA GLU A 171 -77.43 -20.99 23.05
C GLU A 171 -78.49 -20.10 22.38
N LEU A 172 -78.06 -19.13 21.55
CA LEU A 172 -78.96 -18.29 20.76
C LEU A 172 -79.81 -19.10 19.77
N ARG A 173 -79.22 -20.13 19.13
CA ARG A 173 -79.95 -21.05 18.22
C ARG A 173 -80.96 -21.91 18.96
N ASP A 174 -80.56 -22.47 20.10
CA ASP A 174 -81.44 -23.31 20.92
C ASP A 174 -82.62 -22.50 21.46
N PHE A 175 -82.38 -21.25 21.87
CA PHE A 175 -83.43 -20.33 22.26
C PHE A 175 -84.35 -19.99 21.07
N ALA A 176 -83.79 -19.69 19.90
CA ALA A 176 -84.55 -19.40 18.67
C ALA A 176 -85.47 -20.57 18.28
N ALA A 177 -84.99 -21.81 18.40
CA ALA A 177 -85.76 -23.02 18.12
C ALA A 177 -86.94 -23.17 19.09
N ASN A 178 -86.72 -22.95 20.38
CA ASN A 178 -87.75 -23.08 21.42
C ASN A 178 -88.89 -22.06 21.29
N ILE A 179 -88.60 -20.82 20.89
CA ILE A 179 -89.63 -19.76 20.77
C ILE A 179 -90.32 -19.73 19.39
N SER A 180 -89.89 -20.55 18.44
CA SER A 180 -90.36 -20.54 17.05
C SER A 180 -91.88 -20.74 16.91
N SER A 181 -92.51 -21.44 17.86
CA SER A 181 -93.95 -21.65 17.91
C SER A 181 -94.74 -20.49 18.51
N VAL A 182 -94.05 -19.59 19.23
CA VAL A 182 -94.64 -18.44 19.94
C VAL A 182 -94.48 -17.16 19.14
N SER A 183 -93.29 -16.93 18.56
CA SER A 183 -92.97 -15.73 17.76
C SER A 183 -91.97 -16.07 16.66
N SER A 184 -92.43 -16.06 15.41
CA SER A 184 -91.59 -16.36 14.24
C SER A 184 -90.60 -15.24 13.91
N SER A 185 -90.97 -13.98 14.16
CA SER A 185 -90.08 -12.83 13.95
C SER A 185 -88.92 -12.84 14.93
N ASP A 186 -89.18 -13.11 16.20
CA ASP A 186 -88.14 -13.13 17.23
C ASP A 186 -87.20 -14.32 17.03
N SER A 187 -87.76 -15.51 16.71
CA SER A 187 -86.96 -16.69 16.34
C SER A 187 -85.98 -16.38 15.20
N THR A 188 -86.45 -15.72 14.14
CA THR A 188 -85.60 -15.32 13.00
C THR A 188 -84.49 -14.34 13.43
N ASN A 189 -84.81 -13.38 14.29
CA ASN A 189 -83.83 -12.42 14.82
C ASN A 189 -82.74 -13.08 15.67
N PHE A 190 -83.09 -14.07 16.49
CA PHE A 190 -82.10 -14.82 17.28
C PHE A 190 -81.20 -15.70 16.41
N TYR A 191 -81.74 -16.34 15.36
CA TYR A 191 -80.91 -17.02 14.37
C TYR A 191 -79.95 -16.06 13.65
N ALA A 192 -80.41 -14.86 13.30
CA ALA A 192 -79.55 -13.83 12.72
C ALA A 192 -78.45 -13.40 13.69
N HIS A 193 -78.75 -13.20 14.98
CA HIS A 193 -77.74 -12.89 16.00
C HIS A 193 -76.73 -14.01 16.17
N ALA A 194 -77.17 -15.28 16.22
CA ALA A 194 -76.25 -16.42 16.30
C ALA A 194 -75.29 -16.47 15.11
N ASN A 195 -75.79 -16.21 13.90
CA ASN A 195 -74.94 -16.15 12.71
C ASN A 195 -73.96 -14.96 12.74
N THR A 196 -74.39 -13.80 13.26
CA THR A 196 -73.49 -12.67 13.48
C THR A 196 -72.42 -13.01 14.52
N THR A 197 -72.78 -13.68 15.62
CA THR A 197 -71.84 -14.12 16.66
C THR A 197 -70.78 -15.08 16.10
N ASP A 198 -71.16 -16.05 15.27
CA ASP A 198 -70.21 -16.92 14.57
C ASP A 198 -69.33 -16.12 13.60
N SER A 199 -69.90 -15.17 12.85
CA SER A 199 -69.12 -14.31 11.95
C SER A 199 -68.08 -13.47 12.69
N ILE A 200 -68.41 -12.94 13.87
CA ILE A 200 -67.47 -12.20 14.73
C ILE A 200 -66.37 -13.15 15.22
N ASN A 201 -66.73 -14.36 15.67
CA ASN A 201 -65.78 -15.35 16.14
C ASN A 201 -64.78 -15.78 15.03
N ASP A 202 -65.31 -16.14 13.87
CA ASP A 202 -64.53 -16.78 12.81
C ASP A 202 -63.69 -15.80 12.00
N ASN A 203 -64.14 -14.54 11.91
CA ASN A 203 -63.44 -13.51 11.12
C ASN A 203 -62.79 -12.46 12.02
N GLU A 204 -63.59 -11.68 12.75
CA GLU A 204 -63.09 -10.50 13.46
C GLU A 204 -62.13 -10.87 14.59
N LEU A 205 -62.52 -11.85 15.42
CA LEU A 205 -61.73 -12.32 16.54
C LEU A 205 -60.48 -13.08 16.08
N ALA A 206 -60.61 -13.93 15.07
CA ALA A 206 -59.49 -14.65 14.48
C ALA A 206 -58.44 -13.70 13.89
N ASP A 207 -58.87 -12.65 13.19
CA ASP A 207 -57.95 -11.65 12.63
C ASP A 207 -57.33 -10.76 13.70
N PHE A 208 -58.08 -10.44 14.75
CA PHE A 208 -57.56 -9.73 15.92
C PHE A 208 -56.45 -10.52 16.64
N ILE A 209 -56.66 -11.83 16.88
CA ILE A 209 -55.64 -12.72 17.48
C ILE A 209 -54.38 -12.76 16.59
N LYS A 210 -54.53 -12.88 15.26
CA LYS A 210 -53.39 -12.85 14.34
C LYS A 210 -52.64 -11.51 14.40
N ALA A 211 -53.37 -10.39 14.48
CA ALA A 211 -52.78 -9.07 14.60
C ALA A 211 -51.99 -8.91 15.91
N MET A 212 -52.51 -9.42 17.02
CA MET A 212 -51.79 -9.46 18.30
C MET A 212 -50.50 -10.27 18.23
N ALA A 213 -50.56 -11.50 17.69
CA ALA A 213 -49.37 -12.34 17.53
C ALA A 213 -48.33 -11.68 16.60
N THR A 214 -48.80 -10.97 15.56
CA THR A 214 -47.92 -10.19 14.68
C THR A 214 -47.27 -9.04 15.44
N LEU A 215 -48.03 -8.32 16.28
CA LEU A 215 -47.51 -7.20 17.07
C LEU A 215 -46.47 -7.68 18.10
N GLU A 216 -46.73 -8.80 18.79
CA GLU A 216 -45.77 -9.44 19.69
C GLU A 216 -44.45 -9.77 18.97
N SER A 217 -44.53 -10.41 17.81
CA SER A 217 -43.34 -10.69 16.99
C SER A 217 -42.60 -9.43 16.53
N LYS A 218 -43.31 -8.32 16.26
CA LYS A 218 -42.69 -7.03 15.90
C LYS A 218 -42.03 -6.36 17.10
N ILE A 219 -42.59 -6.50 18.30
CA ILE A 219 -41.98 -6.04 19.55
C ILE A 219 -40.67 -6.79 19.80
N ASP A 220 -40.67 -8.11 19.68
CA ASP A 220 -39.45 -8.92 19.86
C ASP A 220 -38.35 -8.55 18.85
N ALA A 221 -38.74 -8.36 17.59
CA ALA A 221 -37.81 -7.95 16.54
C ALA A 221 -37.24 -6.55 16.78
N LEU A 222 -38.06 -5.62 17.27
CA LEU A 222 -37.63 -4.26 17.60
C LEU A 222 -36.69 -4.26 18.81
N GLU A 223 -37.02 -4.99 19.88
CA GLU A 223 -36.17 -5.14 21.05
C GLU A 223 -34.80 -5.71 20.66
N ALA A 224 -34.77 -6.79 19.89
CA ALA A 224 -33.52 -7.36 19.40
C ALA A 224 -32.71 -6.38 18.55
N ALA A 225 -33.37 -5.51 17.78
CA ALA A 225 -32.70 -4.52 16.93
C ALA A 225 -32.12 -3.35 17.71
N VAL A 226 -32.78 -2.90 18.80
CA VAL A 226 -32.30 -1.78 19.61
C VAL A 226 -31.43 -2.21 20.79
N ASN A 227 -31.43 -3.49 21.14
CA ASN A 227 -30.62 -4.04 22.22
C ASN A 227 -29.13 -3.75 22.01
N GLY A 228 -28.47 -3.22 23.04
CA GLY A 228 -27.06 -2.83 23.00
C GLY A 228 -26.79 -1.49 22.29
N THR A 229 -27.80 -0.79 21.76
CA THR A 229 -27.60 0.55 21.16
C THR A 229 -27.07 1.54 22.20
N SER A 230 -27.59 1.51 23.42
CA SER A 230 -27.11 2.35 24.53
C SER A 230 -25.61 2.15 24.79
N ASP A 231 -25.18 0.90 24.96
CA ASP A 231 -23.78 0.56 25.22
C ASP A 231 -22.88 0.94 24.04
N THR A 232 -23.37 0.74 22.81
CA THR A 232 -22.66 1.10 21.58
C THR A 232 -22.46 2.62 21.50
N VAL A 233 -23.48 3.41 21.82
CA VAL A 233 -23.38 4.87 21.88
C VAL A 233 -22.38 5.31 22.95
N ASP A 234 -22.44 4.76 24.17
CA ASP A 234 -21.53 5.12 25.25
C ASP A 234 -20.06 4.81 24.88
N ASN A 235 -19.81 3.62 24.34
CA ASN A 235 -18.48 3.24 23.86
C ASN A 235 -17.99 4.14 22.72
N THR A 236 -18.89 4.57 21.84
CA THR A 236 -18.57 5.47 20.73
C THR A 236 -18.19 6.86 21.24
N LEU A 237 -18.94 7.40 22.22
CA LEU A 237 -18.63 8.68 22.86
C LEU A 237 -17.27 8.65 23.55
N VAL A 238 -16.97 7.57 24.28
CA VAL A 238 -15.66 7.38 24.92
C VAL A 238 -14.54 7.31 23.87
N ALA A 239 -14.70 6.51 22.83
CA ALA A 239 -13.69 6.37 21.78
C ALA A 239 -13.42 7.69 21.04
N PHE A 240 -14.46 8.49 20.77
CA PHE A 240 -14.31 9.82 20.19
C PHE A 240 -13.57 10.78 21.13
N ASN A 241 -13.94 10.79 22.41
CA ASN A 241 -13.28 11.63 23.40
C ASN A 241 -11.80 11.27 23.58
N ASP A 242 -11.48 9.99 23.64
CA ASP A 242 -10.11 9.49 23.76
C ASP A 242 -9.28 9.85 22.51
N THR A 243 -9.87 9.67 21.32
CA THR A 243 -9.23 10.02 20.04
C THR A 243 -8.97 11.52 19.95
N GLN A 244 -9.96 12.34 20.30
CA GLN A 244 -9.82 13.80 20.30
C GLN A 244 -8.75 14.24 21.29
N THR A 245 -8.78 13.71 22.51
CA THR A 245 -7.77 14.00 23.56
C THR A 245 -6.36 13.60 23.10
N TYR A 246 -6.23 12.44 22.44
CA TYR A 246 -4.95 12.00 21.88
C TYR A 246 -4.45 12.96 20.80
N LEU A 247 -5.30 13.34 19.84
CA LEU A 247 -4.91 14.22 18.74
C LEU A 247 -4.58 15.64 19.21
N GLN A 248 -5.34 16.18 20.16
CA GLN A 248 -5.07 17.50 20.74
C GLN A 248 -3.73 17.55 21.50
N ASN A 249 -3.38 16.49 22.23
CA ASN A 249 -2.18 16.46 23.05
C ASN A 249 -0.93 15.93 22.31
N ASN A 250 -1.10 14.92 21.46
CA ASN A 250 -0.01 14.17 20.84
C ASN A 250 -0.03 14.22 19.31
N GLY A 251 -1.09 14.72 18.69
CA GLY A 251 -1.24 14.67 17.23
C GLY A 251 -0.17 15.47 16.51
N SER A 252 0.18 16.66 17.01
CA SER A 252 1.28 17.48 16.46
C SER A 252 2.61 16.73 16.46
N GLN A 253 2.95 16.13 17.60
CA GLN A 253 4.16 15.33 17.76
C GLN A 253 4.13 14.07 16.88
N THR A 254 2.98 13.39 16.79
CA THR A 254 2.78 12.20 15.94
C THR A 254 3.03 12.52 14.47
N VAL A 255 2.48 13.62 13.95
CA VAL A 255 2.70 14.06 12.56
C VAL A 255 4.18 14.38 12.33
N LYS A 256 4.83 15.06 13.29
CA LYS A 256 6.25 15.38 13.22
C LYS A 256 7.11 14.11 13.19
N ASP A 257 6.80 13.14 14.03
CA ASP A 257 7.53 11.88 14.10
C ASP A 257 7.35 11.04 12.83
N GLU A 258 6.14 11.00 12.26
CA GLU A 258 5.88 10.30 11.00
C GLU A 258 6.60 10.98 9.83
N ALA A 259 6.60 12.32 9.76
CA ALA A 259 7.36 13.07 8.77
C ALA A 259 8.87 12.80 8.87
N LYS A 260 9.41 12.75 10.10
CA LYS A 260 10.80 12.36 10.36
C LYS A 260 11.09 10.93 9.92
N ASN A 261 10.20 10.00 10.21
CA ASN A 261 10.38 8.60 9.85
C ASN A 261 10.38 8.42 8.33
N TYR A 262 9.47 9.10 7.62
CA TYR A 262 9.43 9.13 6.16
C TYR A 262 10.71 9.71 5.56
N ALA A 263 11.17 10.86 6.05
CA ALA A 263 12.40 11.47 5.59
C ALA A 263 13.62 10.56 5.83
N ASN A 264 13.73 9.96 7.01
CA ASN A 264 14.79 9.00 7.34
C ASN A 264 14.78 7.78 6.40
N ARG A 265 13.59 7.31 5.97
CA ARG A 265 13.49 6.23 4.98
C ARG A 265 14.04 6.65 3.62
N LEU A 266 13.75 7.88 3.17
CA LEU A 266 14.31 8.42 1.93
C LEU A 266 15.82 8.55 2.00
N LEU A 267 16.35 9.10 3.10
CA LEU A 267 17.80 9.23 3.30
C LEU A 267 18.48 7.86 3.27
N LYS A 268 17.91 6.84 3.94
CA LYS A 268 18.44 5.46 3.88
C LYS A 268 18.52 4.88 2.46
N VAL A 269 17.57 5.20 1.59
CA VAL A 269 17.62 4.75 0.19
C VAL A 269 18.77 5.42 -0.54
N VAL A 270 18.96 6.73 -0.33
CA VAL A 270 20.07 7.48 -0.92
C VAL A 270 21.42 6.96 -0.37
N ASP A 271 21.53 6.74 0.94
CA ASP A 271 22.71 6.14 1.56
C ASP A 271 23.03 4.75 0.99
N SER A 272 22.02 3.91 0.78
CA SER A 272 22.20 2.59 0.16
C SER A 272 22.75 2.72 -1.26
N MET A 273 22.17 3.60 -2.09
CA MET A 273 22.66 3.81 -3.46
C MET A 273 24.09 4.35 -3.46
N VAL A 274 24.40 5.27 -2.55
CA VAL A 274 25.74 5.81 -2.38
C VAL A 274 26.73 4.72 -1.98
N ASN A 275 26.40 3.92 -0.96
CA ASN A 275 27.25 2.83 -0.50
C ASN A 275 27.41 1.74 -1.56
N ASP A 276 26.35 1.34 -2.27
CA ASP A 276 26.47 0.38 -3.38
C ASP A 276 27.40 0.92 -4.48
N THR A 277 27.39 2.23 -4.71
CA THR A 277 28.30 2.87 -5.67
C THR A 277 29.74 2.93 -5.13
N LEU A 278 29.92 3.19 -3.83
CA LEU A 278 31.23 3.27 -3.17
C LEU A 278 31.86 1.90 -2.86
N ASP A 279 31.07 0.88 -2.59
CA ASP A 279 31.51 -0.50 -2.37
C ASP A 279 31.81 -1.20 -3.69
N ALA A 280 31.10 -0.82 -4.77
CA ALA A 280 31.60 -1.06 -6.12
C ALA A 280 32.91 -0.29 -6.38
N HIS A 281 33.37 0.57 -5.46
CA HIS A 281 34.60 1.35 -5.52
C HIS A 281 35.81 0.94 -4.70
N THR A 282 35.65 0.11 -3.67
CA THR A 282 36.77 -0.49 -2.92
C THR A 282 37.06 -1.90 -3.40
#